data_AF-A0A3L7VQ19-F1
#
_entry.id   AF-A0A3L7VQ19-F1
#
_cell.length_a   1.000
_cell.length_b   1.000
_cell.length_c   1.000
_cell.angle_alpha   90.00
_cell.angle_beta   90.00
_cell.angle_gamma   90.00
#
_symmetry.space_group_name_H-M   'P 1'
#
loop_
_entity.id
_entity.type
_entity.pdbx_description
1 polymer ?
#
loop_
_entity_poly.entity_id
_entity_poly.type
_entity_poly.pdbx_seq_one_letter_code
_entity_poly.pdbx_strand_id
1 'polypeptide(L)'
;LWFYYTGTRWRGANDLFDLGDEVRDSIGLAILPLDGFVSIEAGPNVGTLTTRALIFSGKDLIVNMEESRKGYGTDDLTSLRVEILDESDKPISGFELERSVTMTSTNIGQAVTWKGAPHLDALAGKVVKLRFHMRNVKIYAFQFL
;
A
#
# COMPACT_ATOMS: atom_id res chain seq x y z
N LEU A 1 -5.34 -13.56 -0.46
CA LEU A 1 -5.62 -14.73 -1.31
C LEU A 1 -4.68 -15.87 -0.93
N TRP A 2 -5.22 -17.08 -0.79
CA TRP A 2 -4.46 -18.27 -0.43
C TRP A 2 -4.45 -19.19 -1.63
N PHE A 3 -3.26 -19.53 -2.12
CA PHE A 3 -3.06 -20.43 -3.25
C PHE A 3 -2.43 -21.71 -2.73
N TYR A 4 -3.21 -22.79 -2.72
CA TYR A 4 -2.67 -24.12 -2.50
C TYR A 4 -2.14 -24.65 -3.83
N TYR A 5 -0.94 -25.20 -3.81
CA TYR A 5 -0.31 -25.77 -5.00
C TYR A 5 0.44 -27.05 -4.65
N THR A 6 0.54 -27.94 -5.63
CA THR A 6 1.31 -29.18 -5.48
C THR A 6 2.74 -28.93 -5.94
N GLY A 7 3.71 -29.21 -5.07
CA GLY A 7 5.12 -29.27 -5.43
C GLY A 7 5.48 -30.71 -5.80
N THR A 8 5.86 -30.94 -7.05
CA THR A 8 6.30 -32.23 -7.59
C THR A 8 7.78 -32.17 -7.96
N ARG A 9 8.47 -33.31 -7.89
CA ARG A 9 9.86 -33.43 -8.39
C ARG A 9 9.97 -33.95 -9.84
N TRP A 10 8.83 -34.30 -10.43
CA TRP A 10 8.69 -34.76 -11.81
C TRP A 10 8.07 -33.64 -12.67
N ARG A 11 8.51 -33.56 -13.93
CA ARG A 11 8.07 -32.57 -14.92
C ARG A 11 7.26 -33.19 -16.06
N GLY A 12 7.25 -34.52 -16.17
CA GLY A 12 6.46 -35.26 -17.15
C GLY A 12 6.27 -36.72 -16.74
N ALA A 13 5.48 -37.45 -17.53
CA ALA A 13 5.11 -38.84 -17.22
C ALA A 13 6.32 -39.80 -17.19
N ASN A 14 7.37 -39.53 -17.98
CA ASN A 14 8.57 -40.37 -18.00
C ASN A 14 9.29 -40.39 -16.65
N ASP A 15 9.38 -39.23 -15.99
CA ASP A 15 10.00 -39.13 -14.66
C ASP A 15 9.26 -39.99 -13.62
N LEU A 16 7.96 -40.22 -13.77
CA LEU A 16 7.19 -41.06 -12.85
C LEU A 16 7.61 -42.53 -12.92
N PHE A 17 7.92 -43.03 -14.13
CA PHE A 17 8.41 -44.39 -14.31
C PHE A 17 9.81 -44.58 -13.72
N ASP A 18 10.67 -43.56 -13.86
CA ASP A 18 12.02 -43.57 -13.29
C ASP A 18 12.01 -43.47 -11.76
N LEU A 19 11.07 -42.70 -11.19
CA LEU A 19 10.97 -42.47 -9.74
C LEU A 19 10.22 -43.57 -8.98
N GLY A 20 9.28 -44.29 -9.61
CA GLY A 20 8.55 -45.40 -9.01
C GLY A 20 7.96 -45.09 -7.63
N ASP A 21 8.23 -45.96 -6.64
CA ASP A 21 7.71 -45.82 -5.26
C ASP A 21 8.32 -44.64 -4.48
N GLU A 22 9.39 -44.05 -5.01
CA GLU A 22 9.98 -42.85 -4.43
C GLU A 22 9.23 -41.58 -4.84
N VAL A 23 8.17 -41.64 -5.66
CA VAL A 23 7.38 -40.43 -5.96
C VAL A 23 6.93 -39.77 -4.65
N ARG A 24 7.20 -38.46 -4.57
CA ARG A 24 6.88 -37.62 -3.42
C ARG A 24 6.34 -36.32 -3.97
N ASP A 25 5.15 -35.98 -3.52
CA ASP A 25 4.51 -34.70 -3.76
C ASP A 25 4.30 -34.01 -2.41
N SER A 26 4.21 -32.70 -2.44
CA SER A 26 3.91 -31.88 -1.25
C SER A 26 2.84 -30.87 -1.58
N ILE A 27 2.05 -30.48 -0.57
CA ILE A 27 1.12 -29.36 -0.67
C ILE A 27 1.81 -28.13 -0.10
N GLY A 28 2.02 -27.12 -0.93
CA GLY A 28 2.49 -25.79 -0.54
C GLY A 28 1.33 -24.81 -0.40
N LEU A 29 1.57 -23.75 0.36
CA LEU A 29 0.68 -22.59 0.49
C LEU A 29 1.45 -21.33 0.09
N ALA A 30 0.95 -20.61 -0.91
CA ALA A 30 1.38 -19.25 -1.22
C ALA A 30 0.29 -18.26 -0.76
N ILE A 31 0.70 -17.16 -0.13
CA ILE A 31 -0.22 -16.14 0.39
C ILE A 31 0.07 -14.82 -0.32
N LEU A 32 -0.98 -14.22 -0.89
CA LEU A 32 -0.95 -12.84 -1.39
C LEU A 32 -1.79 -11.95 -0.46
N PRO A 33 -1.20 -10.92 0.17
CA PRO A 33 -1.93 -9.95 1.00
C PRO A 33 -3.02 -9.22 0.20
N LEU A 34 -3.99 -8.62 0.90
CA LEU A 34 -4.98 -7.74 0.28
C LEU A 34 -4.26 -6.62 -0.51
N ASP A 35 -4.67 -6.38 -1.75
CA ASP A 35 -4.06 -5.46 -2.72
C ASP A 35 -2.57 -5.67 -3.01
N GLY A 36 -1.96 -6.74 -2.50
CA GLY A 36 -0.50 -6.97 -2.49
C GLY A 36 0.13 -7.32 -3.83
N PHE A 37 -0.55 -7.10 -4.96
CA PHE A 37 -0.08 -7.53 -6.29
C PHE A 37 0.95 -6.57 -6.89
N VAL A 38 0.74 -5.26 -6.72
CA VAL A 38 1.63 -4.21 -7.23
C VAL A 38 1.63 -3.03 -6.26
N SER A 39 2.79 -2.40 -6.07
CA SER A 39 2.92 -1.23 -5.22
C SER A 39 3.63 -0.09 -5.93
N ILE A 40 3.33 1.13 -5.49
CA ILE A 40 4.21 2.28 -5.71
C ILE A 40 5.18 2.35 -4.54
N GLU A 41 6.49 2.32 -4.84
CA GLU A 41 7.56 2.30 -3.83
C GLU A 41 8.37 3.60 -3.88
N ALA A 42 8.58 4.22 -2.72
CA ALA A 42 9.54 5.29 -2.55
C ALA A 42 10.75 4.78 -1.75
N GLY A 43 11.96 5.14 -2.22
CA GLY A 43 13.21 4.83 -1.54
C GLY A 43 13.57 5.83 -0.42
N PRO A 44 14.88 6.02 -0.14
CA PRO A 44 15.33 6.82 0.99
C PRO A 44 15.15 8.33 0.81
N ASN A 45 15.09 8.81 -0.43
CA ASN A 45 14.75 10.19 -0.74
C ASN A 45 13.24 10.38 -0.73
N VAL A 46 12.78 11.49 -0.15
CA VAL A 46 11.34 11.83 -0.16
C VAL A 46 10.88 12.00 -1.60
N GLY A 47 9.93 11.16 -2.00
CA GLY A 47 9.22 11.24 -3.28
C GLY A 47 7.77 11.69 -3.07
N THR A 48 7.14 12.16 -4.14
CA THR A 48 5.71 12.50 -4.11
C THR A 48 4.95 11.77 -5.20
N LEU A 49 3.69 11.43 -4.89
CA LEU A 49 2.72 10.86 -5.81
C LEU A 49 1.45 11.70 -5.69
N THR A 50 0.99 12.29 -6.79
CA THR A 50 -0.30 13.01 -6.83
C THR A 50 -1.28 12.20 -7.66
N THR A 51 -2.48 11.98 -7.13
CA THR A 51 -3.54 11.27 -7.87
C THR A 51 -4.08 12.15 -9.01
N ARG A 52 -4.76 11.51 -9.96
CA ARG A 52 -5.71 12.24 -10.81
C ARG A 52 -6.82 12.84 -9.93
N ALA A 53 -7.49 13.86 -10.44
CA ALA A 53 -8.68 14.43 -9.81
C ALA A 53 -9.73 13.33 -9.60
N LEU A 54 -10.30 13.30 -8.40
CA LEU A 54 -11.29 12.33 -7.97
C LEU A 54 -12.41 13.00 -7.17
N ILE A 55 -13.58 12.36 -7.16
CA ILE A 55 -14.69 12.70 -6.28
C ILE A 55 -14.90 11.47 -5.41
N PHE A 56 -15.13 11.67 -4.11
CA PHE A 56 -15.29 10.58 -3.16
C PHE A 56 -16.56 10.76 -2.30
N SER A 57 -16.96 9.66 -1.69
CA SER A 57 -17.91 9.57 -0.58
C SER A 57 -17.22 8.91 0.60
N GLY A 58 -17.63 9.24 1.81
CA GLY A 58 -17.01 8.72 3.04
C GLY A 58 -16.50 9.84 3.95
N LYS A 59 -16.05 9.45 5.13
CA LYS A 59 -15.54 10.31 6.20
C LYS A 59 -14.12 9.92 6.63
N ASP A 60 -13.64 8.75 6.22
CA ASP A 60 -12.29 8.27 6.55
C ASP A 60 -11.50 7.98 5.28
N LEU A 61 -10.20 8.30 5.27
CA LEU A 61 -9.28 7.87 4.22
C LEU A 61 -8.35 6.80 4.82
N ILE A 62 -8.36 5.61 4.24
CA ILE A 62 -7.47 4.53 4.63
C ILE A 62 -6.45 4.23 3.54
N VAL A 63 -5.25 3.80 3.95
CA VAL A 63 -4.18 3.40 3.04
C VAL A 63 -3.65 2.03 3.45
N ASN A 64 -3.47 1.17 2.45
CA ASN A 64 -2.73 -0.08 2.54
C ASN A 64 -1.26 0.22 2.23
N MET A 65 -0.42 0.22 3.27
CA MET A 65 1.00 0.52 3.17
C MET A 65 1.87 -0.53 3.83
N GLU A 66 3.09 -0.65 3.33
CA GLU A 66 4.14 -1.48 3.91
C GLU A 66 5.43 -0.69 4.05
N GLU A 67 6.07 -0.86 5.19
CA GLU A 67 7.42 -0.38 5.46
C GLU A 67 8.42 -1.00 4.47
N SER A 68 9.14 -0.19 3.69
CA SER A 68 10.19 -0.70 2.79
C SER A 68 11.57 -0.61 3.47
N ARG A 69 12.00 -1.71 4.09
CA ARG A 69 13.32 -1.82 4.76
C ARG A 69 14.43 -2.37 3.85
N LYS A 70 14.50 -1.96 2.60
CA LYS A 70 15.63 -2.39 1.75
C LYS A 70 16.93 -1.76 2.25
N GLY A 71 17.74 -2.51 2.99
CA GLY A 71 19.22 -2.45 3.02
C GLY A 71 19.95 -1.13 3.34
N TYR A 72 19.25 -0.03 3.63
CA TYR A 72 19.85 1.24 4.00
C TYR A 72 19.79 1.36 5.53
N GLY A 73 20.88 1.82 6.14
CA GLY A 73 21.16 1.72 7.57
C GLY A 73 20.04 2.21 8.50
N THR A 74 20.25 2.00 9.80
CA THR A 74 19.31 2.20 10.92
C THR A 74 18.67 3.59 11.06
N ASP A 75 19.00 4.54 10.19
CA ASP A 75 18.59 5.95 10.27
C ASP A 75 17.49 6.32 9.24
N ASP A 76 17.11 5.39 8.37
CA ASP A 76 16.19 5.64 7.26
C ASP A 76 14.71 5.35 7.66
N LEU A 77 14.13 6.26 8.45
CA LEU A 77 12.75 6.14 8.93
C LEU A 77 11.72 6.13 7.78
N THR A 78 10.86 5.13 7.78
CA THR A 78 9.65 5.06 6.96
C THR A 78 8.71 6.20 7.31
N SER A 79 8.22 6.90 6.30
CA SER A 79 7.27 7.99 6.47
C SER A 79 6.32 8.04 5.29
N LEU A 80 5.04 7.99 5.60
CA LEU A 80 3.96 8.36 4.70
C LEU A 80 3.16 9.51 5.31
N ARG A 81 2.97 10.58 4.54
CA ARG A 81 2.05 11.69 4.84
C ARG A 81 1.20 11.96 3.62
N VAL A 82 -0.01 12.46 3.85
CA VAL A 82 -0.97 12.77 2.78
C VAL A 82 -1.54 14.16 2.99
N GLU A 83 -1.54 14.97 1.94
CA GLU A 83 -2.29 16.22 1.88
C GLU A 83 -3.40 16.12 0.83
N ILE A 84 -4.44 16.95 1.00
CA ILE A 84 -5.54 17.04 0.04
C ILE A 84 -5.46 18.38 -0.68
N LEU A 85 -5.53 18.33 -2.00
CA LEU A 85 -5.48 19.49 -2.89
C LEU A 85 -6.84 19.73 -3.54
N ASP A 86 -7.12 20.98 -3.87
CA ASP A 86 -8.24 21.38 -4.73
C ASP A 86 -7.97 21.09 -6.22
N GLU A 87 -8.91 21.43 -7.11
CA GLU A 87 -8.73 21.25 -8.56
C GLU A 87 -7.52 22.02 -9.15
N SER A 88 -7.06 23.07 -8.46
CA SER A 88 -5.97 23.97 -8.86
C SER A 88 -4.63 23.60 -8.22
N ASP A 89 -4.50 22.40 -7.65
CA ASP A 89 -3.31 21.89 -6.97
C ASP A 89 -2.92 22.68 -5.70
N LYS A 90 -3.87 23.39 -5.08
CA LYS A 90 -3.64 24.11 -3.81
C LYS A 90 -4.08 23.27 -2.61
N PRO A 91 -3.28 23.21 -1.53
CA PRO A 91 -3.68 22.53 -0.31
C PRO A 91 -4.97 23.10 0.29
N ILE A 92 -5.89 22.22 0.67
CA ILE A 92 -7.15 22.60 1.31
C ILE A 92 -6.91 22.82 2.80
N SER A 93 -7.50 23.89 3.34
CA SER A 93 -7.29 24.25 4.75
C SER A 93 -7.74 23.13 5.70
N GLY A 94 -6.89 22.80 6.67
CA GLY A 94 -7.08 21.68 7.59
C GLY A 94 -6.43 20.37 7.11
N PHE A 95 -6.24 20.20 5.80
CA PHE A 95 -5.71 18.99 5.17
C PHE A 95 -4.33 19.20 4.54
N GLU A 96 -3.63 20.25 4.94
CA GLU A 96 -2.29 20.59 4.46
C GLU A 96 -1.24 19.59 4.96
N LEU A 97 -0.11 19.50 4.26
CA LEU A 97 0.99 18.61 4.65
C LEU A 97 1.47 18.86 6.08
N GLU A 98 1.54 20.12 6.53
CA GLU A 98 1.99 20.51 7.87
C GLU A 98 1.10 19.91 8.97
N ARG A 99 -0.19 19.71 8.66
CA ARG A 99 -1.15 19.08 9.56
C ARG A 99 -1.19 17.57 9.42
N SER A 100 -0.78 16.99 8.29
CA SER A 100 -0.77 15.53 8.08
C SER A 100 0.04 14.79 9.15
N VAL A 101 -0.53 13.76 9.77
CA VAL A 101 0.15 12.93 10.76
C VAL A 101 0.94 11.83 10.06
N THR A 102 2.21 11.66 10.41
CA THR A 102 3.09 10.67 9.78
C THR A 102 2.69 9.24 10.14
N MET A 103 2.57 8.41 9.12
CA MET A 103 2.37 6.96 9.23
C MET A 103 3.71 6.25 9.00
N THR A 104 4.04 5.27 9.84
CA THR A 104 5.38 4.64 9.86
C THR A 104 5.35 3.10 9.85
N SER A 105 4.18 2.48 9.92
CA SER A 105 4.00 1.04 10.13
C SER A 105 3.29 0.35 8.98
N THR A 106 3.64 -0.90 8.69
CA THR A 106 2.88 -1.76 7.77
C THR A 106 1.46 -2.02 8.29
N ASN A 107 0.45 -1.77 7.46
CA ASN A 107 -0.95 -2.06 7.75
C ASN A 107 -1.77 -2.05 6.45
N ILE A 108 -2.76 -2.95 6.35
CA ILE A 108 -3.65 -3.08 5.20
C ILE A 108 -4.74 -1.98 5.12
N GLY A 109 -4.91 -1.17 6.17
CA GLY A 109 -5.94 -0.14 6.22
C GLY A 109 -5.70 0.86 7.33
N GLN A 110 -4.57 1.57 7.26
CA GLN A 110 -4.25 2.60 8.25
C GLN A 110 -4.95 3.92 7.89
N ALA A 111 -5.63 4.50 8.88
CA ALA A 111 -6.32 5.77 8.72
C ALA A 111 -5.32 6.92 8.57
N VAL A 112 -5.53 7.72 7.53
CA VAL A 112 -4.86 9.01 7.33
C VAL A 112 -5.52 10.02 8.24
N THR A 113 -4.72 10.72 9.03
CA THR A 113 -5.22 11.74 9.97
C THR A 113 -4.44 13.04 9.84
N TRP A 114 -5.12 14.13 10.19
CA TRP A 114 -4.53 15.47 10.23
C TRP A 114 -4.70 16.06 11.63
N LYS A 115 -3.72 16.85 12.07
CA LYS A 115 -3.75 17.58 13.33
C LYS A 115 -4.97 18.49 13.38
N GLY A 116 -5.66 18.48 14.53
CA GLY A 116 -6.93 19.18 14.71
C GLY A 116 -8.15 18.39 14.25
N ALA A 117 -7.97 17.18 13.71
CA ALA A 117 -9.03 16.25 13.32
C ALA A 117 -10.14 16.92 12.47
N PRO A 118 -9.80 17.48 11.29
CA PRO A 118 -10.79 18.10 10.43
C PRO A 118 -11.80 17.06 9.91
N HIS A 119 -13.02 17.52 9.68
CA HIS A 119 -14.11 16.73 9.11
C HIS A 119 -13.88 16.48 7.61
N LEU A 120 -13.36 15.30 7.24
CA LEU A 120 -13.08 14.93 5.84
C LEU A 120 -14.34 14.84 4.98
N ASP A 121 -15.48 14.48 5.60
CA ASP A 121 -16.80 14.44 4.98
C ASP A 121 -17.25 15.82 4.46
N ALA A 122 -16.69 16.93 4.97
CA ALA A 122 -16.92 18.27 4.42
C ALA A 122 -16.36 18.45 2.98
N LEU A 123 -15.52 17.52 2.52
CA LEU A 123 -15.00 17.46 1.15
C LEU A 123 -15.68 16.39 0.29
N ALA A 124 -16.58 15.58 0.85
CA ALA A 124 -17.31 14.57 0.09
C ALA A 124 -18.13 15.23 -1.04
N GLY A 125 -18.13 14.62 -2.22
CA GLY A 125 -18.78 15.16 -3.42
C GLY A 125 -18.03 16.31 -4.12
N LYS A 126 -16.92 16.82 -3.55
CA LYS A 126 -16.05 17.81 -4.21
C LYS A 126 -14.94 17.13 -5.00
N VAL A 127 -14.45 17.82 -6.03
CA VAL A 127 -13.28 17.37 -6.78
C VAL A 127 -12.04 17.66 -5.96
N VAL A 128 -11.22 16.65 -5.70
CA VAL A 128 -9.97 16.76 -4.95
C VAL A 128 -8.86 15.94 -5.60
N LYS A 129 -7.62 16.19 -5.19
CA LYS A 129 -6.47 15.31 -5.45
C LYS A 129 -5.80 14.96 -4.13
N LEU A 130 -5.26 13.74 -4.04
CA LEU A 130 -4.40 13.35 -2.92
C LEU A 130 -2.95 13.49 -3.34
N ARG A 131 -2.13 14.16 -2.54
CA ARG A 131 -0.67 14.12 -2.68
C ARG A 131 -0.05 13.35 -1.52
N PHE A 132 0.54 12.22 -1.85
CA PHE A 132 1.31 11.39 -0.94
C PHE A 132 2.76 11.88 -0.92
N HIS A 133 3.32 11.98 0.28
CA HIS A 133 4.72 12.28 0.55
C HIS A 133 5.33 11.05 1.20
N MET A 134 6.27 10.43 0.49
CA MET A 134 6.66 9.04 0.71
C MET A 134 8.18 8.93 0.92
N ARG A 135 8.59 8.17 1.94
CA ARG A 135 9.99 7.76 2.18
C ARG A 135 10.00 6.34 2.73
N ASN A 136 10.84 5.48 2.14
CA ASN A 136 11.00 4.07 2.52
C ASN A 136 9.66 3.34 2.71
N VAL A 137 8.72 3.56 1.79
CA VAL A 137 7.34 3.05 1.92
C VAL A 137 6.81 2.55 0.59
N LYS A 138 6.06 1.45 0.66
CA LYS A 138 5.23 0.94 -0.42
C LYS A 138 3.77 1.26 -0.13
N ILE A 139 3.05 1.76 -1.13
CA ILE A 139 1.60 1.92 -1.10
C ILE A 139 1.00 0.95 -2.12
N TYR A 140 0.07 0.12 -1.65
CA TYR A 140 -0.64 -0.86 -2.48
C TYR A 140 -2.00 -0.32 -2.92
N ALA A 141 -2.75 0.28 -2.00
CA ALA A 141 -4.08 0.81 -2.26
C ALA A 141 -4.45 1.92 -1.28
N PHE A 142 -5.48 2.69 -1.62
CA PHE A 142 -6.13 3.64 -0.73
C PHE A 142 -7.63 3.68 -1.02
N GLN A 143 -8.43 4.02 -0.02
CA GLN A 143 -9.89 4.04 -0.13
C GLN A 143 -10.51 5.08 0.81
N PHE A 144 -11.58 5.72 0.37
CA PHE A 144 -12.48 6.48 1.25
C PHE A 144 -13.60 5.56 1.77
N LEU A 145 -13.88 5.61 3.08
CA LEU A 145 -14.91 4.84 3.79
C LEU A 145 -15.98 5.75 4.39
#